data_AF-A0AAD9NMJ9-F1
#
_entry.id   AF-A0AAD9NMJ9-F1
#
_cell.length_a   1.000
_cell.length_b   1.000
_cell.length_c   1.000
_cell.angle_alpha   90.00
_cell.angle_beta   90.00
_cell.angle_gamma   90.00
#
_symmetry.space_group_name_H-M   'P 1'
#
loop_
_entity.id
_entity.type
_entity.pdbx_description
1 polymer ?
#
loop_
_entity_poly.entity_id
_entity_poly.type
_entity_poly.pdbx_seq_one_letter_code
_entity_poly.pdbx_strand_id
1 'polypeptide(L)'
;MTKSDKISRNNLSGIGGEILCRFWISEFPLWSLMVSSSYNLMGLTFERYLGIVHPLFHHTFSSRSKVLLLAGAAWCAGPVLKLCFLVPTSGIIDNYCQTMLIYATVSWQKVSGVAVFILEYLLPIAVFVTCYTRMFVRLRSQVHPQATNIANEISIPNSRARRIVLKTLLLVVVGYLLCNSFNQLTFLAYNFGAPLNFKGFYYNFTVIAMFANCCINPFLYALQYGPYQNELRKVFCKCKAPLVVVTS
;
A
#
# COMPACT_ATOMS: atom_id res chain seq x y z
N MET A 1 -11.65 -26.53 -12.13
CA MET A 1 -10.78 -27.42 -11.31
C MET A 1 -9.98 -26.56 -10.35
N THR A 2 -10.40 -26.50 -9.08
CA THR A 2 -9.87 -25.51 -8.12
C THR A 2 -8.58 -25.94 -7.40
N LYS A 3 -7.95 -24.97 -6.72
CA LYS A 3 -6.83 -25.18 -5.77
C LYS A 3 -7.28 -25.92 -4.50
N SER A 4 -8.57 -25.79 -4.10
CA SER A 4 -9.21 -26.58 -3.04
C SER A 4 -9.70 -27.96 -3.50
N ASP A 5 -10.14 -28.13 -4.75
CA ASP A 5 -10.60 -29.42 -5.31
C ASP A 5 -9.42 -30.34 -5.64
N LYS A 6 -8.21 -29.77 -5.86
CA LYS A 6 -6.98 -30.54 -6.07
C LYS A 6 -6.43 -31.15 -4.78
N ILE A 7 -6.80 -30.63 -3.61
CA ILE A 7 -6.37 -31.19 -2.32
C ILE A 7 -7.50 -32.12 -1.84
N SER A 8 -7.34 -33.40 -2.18
CA SER A 8 -8.29 -34.48 -1.92
C SER A 8 -8.91 -34.47 -0.52
N ARG A 9 -10.18 -34.89 -0.44
CA ARG A 9 -10.98 -35.15 0.79
C ARG A 9 -10.25 -35.94 1.88
N ASN A 10 -9.18 -36.66 1.53
CA ASN A 10 -8.40 -37.49 2.45
C ASN A 10 -7.15 -36.80 3.05
N ASN A 11 -6.79 -35.58 2.61
CA ASN A 11 -5.53 -34.90 3.01
C ASN A 11 -5.71 -33.76 4.02
N LEU A 12 -6.95 -33.42 4.40
CA LEU A 12 -7.22 -32.36 5.40
C LEU A 12 -7.53 -32.90 6.80
N SER A 13 -7.20 -34.16 7.12
CA SER A 13 -7.39 -34.68 8.47
C SER A 13 -6.21 -34.34 9.39
N GLY A 14 -6.51 -34.03 10.65
CA GLY A 14 -5.52 -33.77 11.70
C GLY A 14 -4.84 -32.39 11.64
N ILE A 15 -3.81 -32.22 12.47
CA ILE A 15 -3.11 -30.93 12.69
C ILE A 15 -2.49 -30.39 11.39
N GLY A 16 -1.96 -31.26 10.53
CA GLY A 16 -1.39 -30.87 9.24
C GLY A 16 -2.42 -30.26 8.28
N GLY A 17 -3.65 -30.79 8.29
CA GLY A 17 -4.77 -30.23 7.54
C GLY A 17 -5.15 -28.84 8.02
N GLU A 18 -5.26 -28.65 9.33
CA GLU A 18 -5.57 -27.34 9.94
C GLU A 18 -4.50 -26.29 9.61
N ILE A 19 -3.21 -26.66 9.70
CA ILE A 19 -2.10 -25.78 9.30
C ILE A 19 -2.23 -25.42 7.81
N LEU A 20 -2.44 -26.41 6.94
CA LEU A 20 -2.59 -26.18 5.51
C LEU A 20 -3.79 -25.28 5.20
N CYS A 21 -4.90 -25.48 5.90
CA CYS A 21 -6.12 -24.68 5.75
C CYS A 21 -5.89 -23.22 6.16
N ARG A 22 -5.40 -22.99 7.38
CA ARG A 22 -5.23 -21.64 7.94
C ARG A 22 -4.06 -20.87 7.33
N PHE A 23 -2.98 -21.57 6.96
CA PHE A 23 -1.80 -20.94 6.37
C PHE A 23 -1.92 -20.80 4.86
N TRP A 24 -2.22 -21.86 4.11
CA TRP A 24 -2.11 -21.82 2.65
C TRP A 24 -3.43 -21.61 1.93
N ILE A 25 -4.48 -22.37 2.30
CA ILE A 25 -5.78 -22.32 1.61
C ILE A 25 -6.52 -21.03 1.93
N SER A 26 -6.38 -20.52 3.16
CA SER A 26 -6.86 -19.21 3.58
C SER A 26 -6.09 -18.03 2.96
N GLU A 27 -5.04 -18.31 2.18
CA GLU A 27 -4.19 -17.31 1.53
C GLU A 27 -3.52 -16.35 2.54
N PHE A 28 -3.21 -16.84 3.74
CA PHE A 28 -2.63 -16.02 4.81
C PHE A 28 -1.36 -15.26 4.38
N PRO A 29 -0.36 -15.88 3.71
CA PRO A 29 0.83 -15.16 3.25
C PRO A 29 0.49 -14.04 2.29
N LEU A 30 -0.47 -14.26 1.39
CA LEU A 30 -0.89 -13.26 0.43
C LEU A 30 -1.47 -12.05 1.16
N TRP A 31 -2.53 -12.26 1.95
CA TRP A 31 -3.21 -11.18 2.66
C TRP A 31 -2.27 -10.45 3.64
N SER A 32 -1.36 -11.17 4.28
CA SER A 32 -0.37 -10.58 5.19
C SER A 32 0.58 -9.65 4.44
N LEU A 33 1.14 -10.08 3.32
CA LEU A 33 2.07 -9.28 2.53
C LEU A 33 1.40 -8.04 1.92
N MET A 34 0.13 -8.15 1.50
CA MET A 34 -0.62 -7.01 0.98
C MET A 34 -0.86 -5.93 2.04
N VAL A 35 -1.18 -6.35 3.26
CA VAL A 35 -1.30 -5.42 4.39
C VAL A 35 0.07 -4.82 4.72
N SER A 36 1.12 -5.62 4.86
CA SER A 36 2.48 -5.09 5.11
C SER A 36 2.92 -4.10 4.04
N SER A 37 2.59 -4.32 2.77
CA SER A 37 2.87 -3.36 1.69
C SER A 37 2.12 -2.03 1.88
N SER A 38 0.88 -2.07 2.37
CA SER A 38 0.07 -0.88 2.67
C SER A 38 0.69 -0.06 3.80
N TYR A 39 1.11 -0.73 4.88
CA TYR A 39 1.79 -0.10 6.01
C TYR A 39 3.16 0.46 5.63
N ASN A 40 3.89 -0.19 4.71
CA ASN A 40 5.13 0.36 4.14
C ASN A 40 4.85 1.65 3.34
N LEU A 41 3.78 1.69 2.54
CA LEU A 41 3.39 2.90 1.80
C LEU A 41 2.99 4.05 2.73
N MET A 42 2.30 3.75 3.84
CA MET A 42 2.01 4.72 4.90
C MET A 42 3.31 5.23 5.54
N GLY A 43 4.23 4.33 5.89
CA GLY A 43 5.53 4.66 6.46
C GLY A 43 6.36 5.57 5.54
N LEU A 44 6.42 5.23 4.25
CA LEU A 44 7.07 6.07 3.23
C LEU A 44 6.40 7.44 3.13
N THR A 45 5.07 7.50 3.14
CA THR A 45 4.35 8.79 3.11
C THR A 45 4.66 9.61 4.36
N PHE A 46 4.75 8.98 5.52
CA PHE A 46 5.07 9.65 6.78
C PHE A 46 6.51 10.16 6.82
N GLU A 47 7.48 9.36 6.35
CA GLU A 47 8.87 9.77 6.18
C GLU A 47 8.95 11.03 5.31
N ARG A 48 8.25 11.02 4.16
CA ARG A 48 8.18 12.18 3.28
C ARG A 48 7.54 13.36 4.00
N TYR A 49 6.41 13.17 4.68
CA TYR A 49 5.77 14.22 5.46
C TYR A 49 6.73 14.89 6.45
N LEU A 50 7.48 14.09 7.22
CA LEU A 50 8.48 14.64 8.16
C LEU A 50 9.56 15.42 7.42
N GLY A 51 10.12 14.89 6.34
CA GLY A 51 11.11 15.61 5.55
C GLY A 51 10.59 16.93 4.96
N ILE A 52 9.30 16.99 4.59
CA ILE A 52 8.66 18.17 3.98
C ILE A 52 8.22 19.23 4.97
N VAL A 53 7.46 18.82 5.96
CA VAL A 53 6.80 19.75 6.87
C VAL A 53 7.69 20.07 8.06
N HIS A 54 8.49 19.10 8.52
CA HIS A 54 9.32 19.19 9.74
C HIS A 54 10.79 18.80 9.50
N PRO A 55 11.53 19.53 8.64
CA PRO A 55 12.87 19.14 8.19
C PRO A 55 13.91 19.01 9.33
N LEU A 56 13.82 19.85 10.36
CA LEU A 56 14.71 19.79 11.54
C LEU A 56 14.47 18.51 12.35
N PHE A 57 13.21 18.13 12.54
CA PHE A 57 12.86 16.89 13.22
C PHE A 57 13.26 15.66 12.39
N HIS A 58 13.07 15.71 11.07
CA HIS A 58 13.48 14.64 10.17
C HIS A 58 14.98 14.34 10.28
N HIS A 59 15.84 15.37 10.33
CA HIS A 59 17.29 15.18 10.48
C HIS A 59 17.66 14.37 11.76
N THR A 60 16.95 14.60 12.86
CA THR A 60 17.14 13.87 14.13
C THR A 60 16.39 12.51 14.17
N PHE A 61 15.35 12.37 13.36
CA PHE A 61 14.51 11.17 13.28
C PHE A 61 15.07 10.12 12.30
N SER A 62 15.80 10.52 11.26
CA SER A 62 16.34 9.66 10.21
C SER A 62 17.54 8.80 10.63
N SER A 63 17.70 8.48 11.92
CA SER A 63 18.73 7.52 12.31
C SER A 63 18.42 6.13 11.74
N ARG A 64 19.45 5.44 11.24
CA ARG A 64 19.32 4.13 10.60
C ARG A 64 18.52 3.13 11.46
N SER A 65 18.75 3.13 12.76
CA SER A 65 18.05 2.24 13.71
C SER A 65 16.55 2.51 13.77
N LYS A 66 16.11 3.78 13.75
CA LYS A 66 14.69 4.14 13.77
C LYS A 66 14.00 3.73 12.47
N VAL A 67 14.66 3.96 11.33
CA VAL A 67 14.13 3.55 10.01
C VAL A 67 14.00 2.03 9.92
N LEU A 68 15.00 1.27 10.37
CA LEU A 68 14.94 -0.19 10.40
C LEU A 68 13.84 -0.70 11.35
N LEU A 69 13.64 -0.06 12.50
CA LEU A 69 12.58 -0.39 13.44
C LEU A 69 11.19 -0.15 12.82
N LEU A 70 10.97 0.99 12.17
CA LEU A 70 9.70 1.30 11.51
C LEU A 70 9.43 0.37 10.32
N ALA A 71 10.44 0.06 9.53
CA ALA A 71 10.32 -0.92 8.45
C ALA A 71 9.96 -2.29 9.03
N GLY A 72 10.67 -2.76 10.05
CA GLY A 72 10.36 -4.02 10.74
C GLY A 72 8.93 -4.05 11.29
N ALA A 73 8.47 -2.97 11.92
CA ALA A 73 7.10 -2.84 12.40
C ALA A 73 6.06 -2.93 11.25
N ALA A 74 6.31 -2.27 10.12
CA ALA A 74 5.45 -2.36 8.94
C ALA A 74 5.39 -3.77 8.34
N TRP A 75 6.52 -4.50 8.35
CA TRP A 75 6.59 -5.88 7.90
C TRP A 75 5.80 -6.83 8.81
N CYS A 76 5.84 -6.61 10.12
CA CYS A 76 5.11 -7.42 11.10
C CYS A 76 3.61 -7.09 11.17
N ALA A 77 3.21 -5.86 10.85
CA ALA A 77 1.82 -5.40 10.97
C ALA A 77 0.83 -6.30 10.21
N GLY A 78 1.13 -6.65 8.95
CA GLY A 78 0.27 -7.51 8.15
C GLY A 78 0.09 -8.92 8.73
N PRO A 79 1.17 -9.69 8.95
CA PRO A 79 1.11 -10.99 9.61
C PRO A 79 0.39 -10.97 10.94
N VAL A 80 0.65 -9.97 11.80
CA VAL A 80 -0.02 -9.85 13.11
C VAL A 80 -1.52 -9.65 12.93
N LEU A 81 -1.94 -8.73 12.06
CA LEU A 81 -3.37 -8.49 11.80
C LEU A 81 -4.06 -9.74 11.24
N LYS A 82 -3.46 -10.43 10.26
CA LYS A 82 -4.06 -11.65 9.71
C LYS A 82 -4.02 -12.82 10.71
N LEU A 83 -3.03 -12.88 11.59
CA LEU A 83 -3.00 -13.86 12.68
C LEU A 83 -4.12 -13.61 13.68
N CYS A 84 -4.46 -12.34 13.96
CA CYS A 84 -5.54 -11.98 14.87
C CYS A 84 -6.94 -12.14 14.27
N PHE A 85 -7.12 -11.92 12.96
CA PHE A 85 -8.46 -11.85 12.34
C PHE A 85 -8.75 -12.96 11.32
N LEU A 86 -7.79 -13.35 10.48
CA LEU A 86 -7.98 -14.39 9.46
C LEU A 86 -7.83 -15.80 10.07
N VAL A 87 -6.74 -16.04 10.80
CA VAL A 87 -6.44 -17.39 11.32
C VAL A 87 -7.55 -17.93 12.24
N PRO A 88 -8.15 -17.16 13.18
CA PRO A 88 -9.19 -17.67 14.07
C PRO A 88 -10.52 -17.91 13.35
N THR A 89 -10.74 -17.26 12.21
CA THR A 89 -12.01 -17.31 11.45
C THR A 89 -11.96 -18.30 10.28
N SER A 90 -10.83 -18.99 10.12
CA SER A 90 -10.62 -20.06 9.15
C SER A 90 -10.32 -21.38 9.84
N GLY A 91 -10.73 -22.49 9.23
CA GLY A 91 -10.53 -23.83 9.79
C GLY A 91 -11.28 -24.88 8.99
N ILE A 92 -11.20 -26.15 9.41
CA ILE A 92 -11.82 -27.25 8.69
C ILE A 92 -13.18 -27.59 9.30
N ILE A 93 -14.21 -27.59 8.47
CA ILE A 93 -15.57 -28.02 8.81
C ILE A 93 -16.03 -28.99 7.72
N ASP A 94 -16.54 -30.16 8.10
CA ASP A 94 -17.02 -31.20 7.19
C ASP A 94 -15.99 -31.63 6.12
N ASN A 95 -14.70 -31.68 6.48
CA ASN A 95 -13.55 -31.93 5.58
C ASN A 95 -13.33 -30.86 4.50
N TYR A 96 -13.97 -29.70 4.63
CA TYR A 96 -13.73 -28.53 3.78
C TYR A 96 -13.04 -27.43 4.59
N CYS A 97 -12.00 -26.83 4.01
CA CYS A 97 -11.40 -25.63 4.57
C CYS A 97 -12.36 -24.45 4.34
N GLN A 98 -12.91 -23.94 5.44
CA GLN A 98 -13.74 -22.74 5.47
C GLN A 98 -12.85 -21.56 5.81
N THR A 99 -12.89 -20.51 5.00
CA THR A 99 -12.05 -19.30 5.16
C THR A 99 -12.94 -18.11 5.50
N MET A 100 -12.65 -17.37 6.58
CA MET A 100 -13.44 -16.20 7.00
C MET A 100 -14.95 -16.51 7.17
N LEU A 101 -15.26 -17.68 7.72
CA LEU A 101 -16.62 -18.20 7.89
C LEU A 101 -16.90 -18.65 9.33
N ILE A 102 -15.86 -18.83 10.14
CA ILE A 102 -15.97 -19.33 11.51
C ILE A 102 -16.00 -18.14 12.46
N TYR A 103 -17.18 -17.70 12.85
CA TYR A 103 -17.36 -16.61 13.83
C TYR A 103 -18.13 -17.12 15.05
N ALA A 104 -17.70 -16.70 16.24
CA ALA A 104 -18.35 -17.10 17.50
C ALA A 104 -19.81 -16.59 17.57
N THR A 105 -20.06 -15.38 17.07
CA THR A 105 -21.40 -14.78 16.98
C THR A 105 -21.49 -13.86 15.77
N VAL A 106 -22.71 -13.57 15.31
CA VAL A 106 -22.97 -12.57 14.25
C VAL A 106 -22.47 -11.18 14.65
N SER A 107 -22.58 -10.82 15.93
CA SER A 107 -22.04 -9.57 16.45
C SER A 107 -20.52 -9.53 16.33
N TRP A 108 -19.84 -10.63 16.67
CA TRP A 108 -18.39 -10.73 16.53
C TRP A 108 -17.93 -10.62 15.07
N GLN A 109 -18.66 -11.24 14.14
CA GLN A 109 -18.41 -11.10 12.71
C GLN A 109 -18.44 -9.63 12.28
N LYS A 110 -19.53 -8.90 12.59
CA LYS A 110 -19.66 -7.47 12.27
C LYS A 110 -18.54 -6.62 12.88
N VAL A 111 -18.24 -6.82 14.17
CA VAL A 111 -17.19 -6.07 14.88
C VAL A 111 -15.82 -6.33 14.27
N SER A 112 -15.47 -7.59 13.98
CA SER A 112 -14.19 -7.94 13.35
C SER A 112 -14.09 -7.36 11.92
N GLY A 113 -15.17 -7.41 11.14
CA GLY A 113 -15.24 -6.80 9.82
C GLY A 113 -15.00 -5.29 9.85
N VAL A 114 -15.66 -4.58 10.78
CA VAL A 114 -15.45 -3.13 10.97
C VAL A 114 -14.04 -2.82 11.44
N ALA A 115 -13.48 -3.60 12.37
CA ALA A 115 -12.12 -3.40 12.86
C ALA A 115 -11.08 -3.56 11.73
N VAL A 116 -11.21 -4.62 10.92
CA VAL A 116 -10.35 -4.86 9.75
C VAL A 116 -10.50 -3.72 8.74
N PHE A 117 -11.72 -3.28 8.44
CA PHE A 117 -11.98 -2.16 7.54
C PHE A 117 -11.34 -0.85 8.02
N ILE A 118 -11.41 -0.57 9.33
CA ILE A 118 -10.75 0.61 9.90
C ILE A 118 -9.22 0.50 9.75
N LEU A 119 -8.64 -0.62 10.16
CA LEU A 119 -7.19 -0.80 10.23
C LEU A 119 -6.52 -0.94 8.85
N GLU A 120 -7.22 -1.53 7.88
CA GLU A 120 -6.67 -1.82 6.54
C GLU A 120 -7.11 -0.83 5.46
N TYR A 121 -8.07 0.06 5.75
CA TYR A 121 -8.58 1.01 4.75
C TYR A 121 -8.73 2.44 5.29
N LEU A 122 -9.52 2.69 6.34
CA LEU A 122 -9.77 4.06 6.81
C LEU A 122 -8.53 4.70 7.44
N LEU A 123 -7.75 3.95 8.23
CA LEU A 123 -6.51 4.42 8.83
C LEU A 123 -5.48 4.81 7.75
N PRO A 124 -5.17 3.96 6.74
CA PRO A 124 -4.36 4.37 5.60
C PRO A 124 -4.86 5.65 4.91
N ILE A 125 -6.16 5.75 4.62
CA ILE A 125 -6.75 6.94 3.98
C ILE A 125 -6.50 8.19 4.82
N ALA A 126 -6.79 8.14 6.12
CA ALA A 126 -6.62 9.28 7.01
C ALA A 126 -5.16 9.75 7.04
N VAL A 127 -4.21 8.83 7.12
CA VAL A 127 -2.78 9.14 7.07
C VAL A 127 -2.39 9.77 5.75
N PHE A 128 -2.81 9.20 4.62
CA PHE A 128 -2.51 9.74 3.30
C PHE A 128 -3.10 11.14 3.13
N VAL A 129 -4.40 11.32 3.33
CA VAL A 129 -5.08 12.61 3.16
C VAL A 129 -4.42 13.68 4.02
N THR A 130 -4.16 13.38 5.30
CA THR A 130 -3.54 14.34 6.22
C THR A 130 -2.12 14.71 5.75
N CYS A 131 -1.29 13.71 5.46
CA CYS A 131 0.10 13.94 5.06
C CYS A 131 0.18 14.71 3.73
N TYR A 132 -0.51 14.27 2.68
CA TYR A 132 -0.44 14.93 1.37
C TYR A 132 -1.00 16.34 1.40
N THR A 133 -2.10 16.59 2.13
CA THR A 133 -2.66 17.94 2.28
C THR A 133 -1.64 18.88 2.90
N ARG A 134 -1.03 18.49 4.04
CA ARG A 134 -0.03 19.29 4.74
C ARG A 134 1.23 19.51 3.88
N MET A 135 1.70 18.47 3.19
CA MET A 135 2.84 18.56 2.28
C MET A 135 2.56 19.53 1.12
N PHE A 136 1.37 19.47 0.51
CA PHE A 136 0.99 20.36 -0.59
C PHE A 136 0.91 21.82 -0.14
N VAL A 137 0.27 22.10 1.00
CA VAL A 137 0.18 23.46 1.57
C VAL A 137 1.58 24.01 1.84
N ARG A 138 2.47 23.22 2.45
CA ARG A 138 3.84 23.65 2.72
C ARG A 138 4.61 23.99 1.45
N LEU A 139 4.51 23.15 0.42
CA LEU A 139 5.20 23.40 -0.86
C LEU A 139 4.61 24.55 -1.68
N ARG A 140 3.34 24.90 -1.48
CA ARG A 140 2.74 26.11 -2.05
C ARG A 140 3.25 27.37 -1.34
N SER A 141 3.28 27.35 0.00
CA SER A 141 3.80 28.47 0.80
C SER A 141 5.25 28.83 0.51
N GLN A 142 6.07 27.85 0.11
CA GLN A 142 7.49 28.06 -0.24
C GLN A 142 7.70 28.70 -1.63
N VAL A 143 6.67 28.75 -2.49
CA VAL A 143 6.77 29.28 -3.87
C VAL A 143 6.06 30.62 -4.04
N HIS A 144 5.41 31.13 -3.00
CA HIS A 144 5.06 32.55 -2.89
C HIS A 144 6.11 33.21 -1.98
N PRO A 145 7.15 33.86 -2.52
CA PRO A 145 8.07 34.61 -1.69
C PRO A 145 7.33 35.82 -1.13
N GLN A 146 7.38 35.98 0.19
CA GLN A 146 7.54 37.32 0.74
C GLN A 146 8.69 37.98 -0.03
N ALA A 147 8.39 39.12 -0.65
CA ALA A 147 9.33 39.96 -1.35
C ALA A 147 10.37 40.52 -0.37
N THR A 148 11.38 39.74 -0.02
CA THR A 148 12.59 40.21 0.66
C THR A 148 13.79 39.34 0.29
N ASN A 149 14.48 39.79 -0.76
CA ASN A 149 15.93 39.93 -0.91
C ASN A 149 16.88 38.74 -0.61
N ILE A 150 17.61 38.34 -1.67
CA ILE A 150 19.03 37.91 -1.70
C ILE A 150 19.40 36.44 -1.40
N ALA A 151 18.46 35.51 -1.15
CA ALA A 151 18.79 34.09 -0.94
C ALA A 151 18.18 33.09 -1.96
N ASN A 152 17.81 33.54 -3.15
CA ASN A 152 16.96 32.74 -4.06
C ASN A 152 17.68 31.75 -4.98
N GLU A 153 19.01 31.68 -5.05
CA GLU A 153 19.66 30.71 -5.96
C GLU A 153 19.91 29.31 -5.36
N ILE A 154 19.92 29.17 -4.03
CA ILE A 154 20.37 27.92 -3.39
C ILE A 154 19.21 26.95 -3.06
N SER A 155 17.94 27.40 -3.05
CA SER A 155 16.80 26.61 -2.56
C SER A 155 15.75 26.20 -3.60
N ILE A 156 15.77 26.80 -4.80
CA ILE A 156 14.77 26.57 -5.86
C ILE A 156 14.84 25.17 -6.52
N PRO A 157 16.01 24.55 -6.80
CA PRO A 157 16.03 23.27 -7.55
C PRO A 157 15.41 22.10 -6.76
N ASN A 158 15.45 22.15 -5.43
CA ASN A 158 14.94 21.08 -4.56
C ASN A 158 13.38 21.06 -4.52
N SER A 159 12.72 22.21 -4.72
CA SER A 159 11.25 22.30 -4.65
C SER A 159 10.53 21.63 -5.82
N ARG A 160 11.11 21.69 -7.04
CA ARG A 160 10.53 21.08 -8.25
C ARG A 160 10.64 19.57 -8.23
N ALA A 161 11.83 19.03 -7.91
CA ALA A 161 12.05 17.60 -7.78
C ALA A 161 11.11 16.99 -6.73
N ARG A 162 10.97 17.68 -5.59
CA ARG A 162 10.07 17.31 -4.50
C ARG A 162 8.60 17.29 -4.89
N ARG A 163 8.14 18.26 -5.69
CA ARG A 163 6.78 18.28 -6.26
C ARG A 163 6.53 17.12 -7.20
N ILE A 164 7.51 16.74 -8.03
CA ILE A 164 7.39 15.58 -8.93
C ILE A 164 7.26 14.30 -8.10
N VAL A 165 8.14 14.10 -7.12
CA VAL A 165 8.09 12.93 -6.22
C VAL A 165 6.74 12.86 -5.49
N LEU A 166 6.22 13.98 -4.98
CA LEU A 166 4.90 14.00 -4.35
C LEU A 166 3.74 13.71 -5.31
N LYS A 167 3.77 14.23 -6.53
CA LYS A 167 2.74 13.95 -7.54
C LYS A 167 2.72 12.47 -7.87
N THR A 168 3.89 11.85 -8.06
CA THR A 168 4.00 10.41 -8.28
C THR A 168 3.45 9.63 -7.09
N LEU A 169 3.88 9.96 -5.88
CA LEU A 169 3.42 9.35 -4.64
C LEU A 169 1.90 9.47 -4.45
N LEU A 170 1.31 10.62 -4.81
CA LEU A 170 -0.12 10.83 -4.79
C LEU A 170 -0.83 9.91 -5.81
N LEU A 171 -0.31 9.78 -7.04
CA LEU A 171 -0.87 8.85 -8.03
C LEU A 171 -0.83 7.40 -7.53
N VAL A 172 0.25 7.00 -6.87
CA VAL A 172 0.38 5.67 -6.26
C VAL A 172 -0.71 5.45 -5.23
N VAL A 173 -0.90 6.42 -4.34
CA VAL A 173 -1.91 6.34 -3.29
C VAL A 173 -3.33 6.34 -3.86
N VAL A 174 -3.62 7.16 -4.87
CA VAL A 174 -4.93 7.16 -5.52
C VAL A 174 -5.22 5.80 -6.18
N GLY A 175 -4.24 5.23 -6.90
CA GLY A 175 -4.35 3.88 -7.45
C GLY A 175 -4.62 2.84 -6.37
N TYR A 176 -3.87 2.92 -5.27
CA TYR A 176 -4.09 2.10 -4.09
C TYR A 176 -5.49 2.20 -3.51
N LEU A 177 -5.99 3.41 -3.32
CA LEU A 177 -7.34 3.60 -2.80
C LEU A 177 -8.37 3.02 -3.75
N LEU A 178 -8.30 3.32 -5.04
CA LEU A 178 -9.27 2.79 -6.02
C LEU A 178 -9.27 1.27 -6.06
N CYS A 179 -8.10 0.65 -6.16
CA CYS A 179 -7.94 -0.80 -6.23
C CYS A 179 -8.34 -1.50 -4.93
N ASN A 180 -7.97 -0.94 -3.78
CA ASN A 180 -8.27 -1.53 -2.46
C ASN A 180 -9.74 -1.31 -2.06
N SER A 181 -10.38 -0.24 -2.54
CA SER A 181 -11.78 0.09 -2.22
C SER A 181 -12.73 -1.06 -2.55
N PHE A 182 -12.59 -1.65 -3.74
CA PHE A 182 -13.48 -2.73 -4.17
C PHE A 182 -13.40 -3.93 -3.22
N ASN A 183 -12.19 -4.33 -2.82
CA ASN A 183 -12.01 -5.45 -1.92
C ASN A 183 -12.55 -5.14 -0.51
N GLN A 184 -12.20 -3.98 0.03
CA GLN A 184 -12.57 -3.58 1.41
C GLN A 184 -14.07 -3.34 1.58
N LEU A 185 -14.72 -2.70 0.60
CA LEU A 185 -16.17 -2.50 0.62
C LEU A 185 -16.93 -3.83 0.49
N THR A 186 -16.42 -4.74 -0.34
CA THR A 186 -17.01 -6.08 -0.51
C THR A 186 -16.88 -6.91 0.77
N PHE A 187 -15.71 -6.87 1.41
CA PHE A 187 -15.49 -7.55 2.68
C PHE A 187 -16.36 -6.97 3.81
N LEU A 188 -16.51 -5.65 3.86
CA LEU A 188 -17.40 -5.00 4.82
C LEU A 188 -18.85 -5.44 4.57
N ALA A 189 -19.35 -5.35 3.33
CA ALA A 189 -20.71 -5.77 2.98
C ALA A 189 -20.99 -7.22 3.36
N TYR A 190 -20.03 -8.12 3.11
CA TYR A 190 -20.10 -9.52 3.53
C TYR A 190 -20.28 -9.69 5.05
N ASN A 191 -19.51 -8.96 5.85
CA ASN A 191 -19.64 -9.02 7.32
C ASN A 191 -20.98 -8.45 7.83
N PHE A 192 -21.68 -7.66 7.01
CA PHE A 192 -23.05 -7.19 7.29
C PHE A 192 -24.15 -8.10 6.70
N GLY A 193 -23.80 -9.22 6.08
CA GLY A 193 -24.74 -10.22 5.57
C GLY A 193 -25.01 -10.16 4.07
N ALA A 194 -24.26 -9.36 3.29
CA ALA A 194 -24.36 -9.41 1.85
C ALA A 194 -23.84 -10.75 1.31
N PRO A 195 -24.47 -11.35 0.28
CA PRO A 195 -24.00 -12.58 -0.31
C PRO A 195 -22.67 -12.34 -1.02
N LEU A 196 -21.61 -13.02 -0.57
CA LEU A 196 -20.30 -12.97 -1.19
C LEU A 196 -19.93 -14.34 -1.74
N ASN A 197 -19.74 -14.39 -3.06
CA ASN A 197 -19.16 -15.57 -3.70
C ASN A 197 -17.64 -15.39 -3.80
N PHE A 198 -16.90 -15.98 -2.86
CA PHE A 198 -15.42 -16.01 -2.84
C PHE A 198 -14.80 -16.69 -4.08
N LYS A 199 -15.61 -17.28 -4.97
CA LYS A 199 -15.19 -17.89 -6.24
C LYS A 199 -15.74 -17.15 -7.46
N GLY A 200 -16.54 -16.10 -7.24
CA GLY A 200 -17.18 -15.34 -8.29
C GLY A 200 -16.19 -14.45 -9.06
N PHE A 201 -16.54 -14.14 -10.30
CA PHE A 201 -15.76 -13.21 -11.14
C PHE A 201 -15.48 -11.88 -10.43
N TYR A 202 -16.48 -11.35 -9.72
CA TYR A 202 -16.36 -10.09 -8.98
C TYR A 202 -15.31 -10.16 -7.87
N TYR A 203 -15.30 -11.22 -7.05
CA TYR A 203 -14.29 -11.38 -5.99
C TYR A 203 -12.87 -11.48 -6.58
N ASN A 204 -12.69 -12.33 -7.61
CA ASN A 204 -11.41 -12.45 -8.31
C ASN A 204 -10.95 -11.12 -8.91
N PHE A 205 -11.88 -10.34 -9.49
CA PHE A 205 -11.60 -9.00 -9.97
C PHE A 205 -11.10 -8.09 -8.83
N THR A 206 -11.73 -8.11 -7.65
CA THR A 206 -11.27 -7.28 -6.52
C THR A 206 -9.87 -7.66 -6.06
N VAL A 207 -9.54 -8.96 -6.06
CA VAL A 207 -8.21 -9.47 -5.68
C VAL A 207 -7.17 -9.04 -6.72
N ILE A 208 -7.45 -9.22 -8.01
CA ILE A 208 -6.57 -8.80 -9.13
C ILE A 208 -6.37 -7.28 -9.13
N ALA A 209 -7.43 -6.51 -8.91
CA ALA A 209 -7.34 -5.06 -8.80
C ALA A 209 -6.39 -4.67 -7.66
N MET A 210 -6.46 -5.35 -6.52
CA MET A 210 -5.58 -5.12 -5.39
C MET A 210 -4.11 -5.44 -5.71
N PHE A 211 -3.81 -6.41 -6.58
CA PHE A 211 -2.45 -6.69 -7.08
C PHE A 211 -1.89 -5.60 -7.99
N ALA A 212 -2.73 -4.79 -8.64
CA ALA A 212 -2.25 -3.66 -9.42
C ALA A 212 -1.40 -2.69 -8.56
N ASN A 213 -1.59 -2.69 -7.24
CA ASN A 213 -0.73 -1.96 -6.29
C ASN A 213 0.72 -2.41 -6.28
N CYS A 214 0.99 -3.69 -6.51
CA CYS A 214 2.34 -4.21 -6.57
C CYS A 214 3.09 -3.68 -7.80
N CYS A 215 2.38 -3.44 -8.91
CA CYS A 215 2.93 -2.88 -10.14
C CYS A 215 3.32 -1.40 -10.00
N ILE A 216 2.88 -0.73 -8.94
CA ILE A 216 3.15 0.69 -8.72
C ILE A 216 4.51 0.91 -8.04
N ASN A 217 5.01 -0.06 -7.28
CA ASN A 217 6.29 0.02 -6.56
C ASN A 217 7.50 0.30 -7.49
N PRO A 218 7.63 -0.30 -8.69
CA PRO A 218 8.66 0.08 -9.66
C PRO A 218 8.64 1.56 -10.08
N PHE A 219 7.46 2.19 -10.17
CA PHE A 219 7.34 3.60 -10.54
C PHE A 219 7.81 4.53 -9.40
N LEU A 220 7.59 4.13 -8.15
CA LEU A 220 8.14 4.79 -6.97
C LEU A 220 9.66 4.87 -7.01
N TYR A 221 10.33 3.75 -7.32
CA TYR A 221 11.79 3.67 -7.35
C TYR A 221 12.39 4.31 -8.61
N ALA A 222 11.79 4.07 -9.79
CA ALA A 222 12.24 4.65 -11.06
C ALA A 222 12.21 6.20 -11.05
N LEU A 223 11.32 6.80 -10.26
CA LEU A 223 11.15 8.25 -10.19
C LEU A 223 11.86 8.90 -8.99
N GLN A 224 12.27 8.15 -7.97
CA GLN A 224 13.09 8.65 -6.86
C GLN A 224 14.59 8.75 -7.20
N TYR A 225 15.11 7.91 -8.10
CA TYR A 225 16.51 7.95 -8.50
C TYR A 225 16.75 8.96 -9.64
N GLY A 226 17.33 10.12 -9.31
CA GLY A 226 17.79 11.13 -10.27
C GLY A 226 18.65 10.59 -11.43
N PRO A 227 19.53 9.59 -11.23
CA PRO A 227 20.25 8.94 -12.32
C PRO A 227 19.34 8.20 -13.32
N TYR A 228 18.27 7.55 -12.85
CA TYR A 228 17.36 6.77 -13.69
C TYR A 228 16.49 7.68 -14.58
N GLN A 229 16.14 8.88 -14.11
CA GLN A 229 15.46 9.90 -14.92
C GLN A 229 16.34 10.41 -16.08
N ASN A 230 17.66 10.52 -15.85
CA ASN A 230 18.61 10.90 -16.88
C ASN A 230 18.79 9.79 -17.93
N GLU A 231 18.84 8.53 -17.52
CA GLU A 231 18.90 7.39 -18.46
C GLU A 231 17.60 7.20 -19.23
N LEU A 232 16.43 7.32 -18.59
CA LEU A 232 15.14 7.31 -19.29
C LEU A 232 15.01 8.49 -20.28
N ARG A 233 15.50 9.69 -19.91
CA ARG A 233 15.56 10.83 -20.84
C ARG A 233 16.51 10.57 -22.00
N LYS A 234 17.62 9.85 -21.81
CA LYS A 234 18.52 9.45 -22.92
C LYS A 234 17.89 8.41 -23.85
N VAL A 235 17.05 7.52 -23.32
CA VAL A 235 16.33 6.51 -24.12
C VAL A 235 15.15 7.15 -24.88
N PHE A 236 14.37 8.02 -24.24
CA PHE A 236 13.16 8.62 -24.82
C PHE A 236 13.36 9.97 -25.51
N CYS A 237 14.45 10.71 -25.24
CA CYS A 237 14.74 12.01 -25.88
C CYS A 237 15.91 11.96 -26.88
N LYS A 238 16.21 10.80 -27.48
CA LYS A 238 17.13 10.69 -28.63
C LYS A 238 16.58 11.24 -29.96
N CYS A 239 15.52 12.03 -29.92
CA CYS A 239 14.99 12.76 -31.07
C CYS A 239 14.99 14.28 -30.84
N LYS A 240 16.17 14.88 -30.65
CA LYS A 240 16.41 16.26 -31.09
C LYS A 240 17.83 16.33 -31.66
N ALA A 241 17.93 16.33 -32.98
CA ALA A 241 19.16 16.62 -33.69
C ALA A 241 19.70 18.01 -33.28
N PRO A 242 21.03 18.21 -33.25
CA PRO A 242 21.59 19.53 -33.01
C PRO A 242 21.27 20.44 -34.20
N LEU A 243 20.55 21.53 -33.94
CA LEU A 243 20.50 22.68 -34.84
C LEU A 243 21.87 23.36 -34.79
N VAL A 244 22.68 23.10 -35.81
CA VAL A 244 23.88 23.89 -36.11
C VAL A 244 23.41 25.26 -36.59
N VAL A 245 23.60 26.28 -35.75
CA VAL A 245 23.47 27.68 -36.18
C VAL A 245 24.77 28.04 -36.89
N VAL A 246 24.74 28.04 -38.23
CA VAL A 246 25.79 28.69 -39.03
C VAL A 246 25.47 30.17 -39.05
N THR A 247 26.22 30.97 -38.28
CA THR A 247 26.30 32.40 -38.50
C THR A 247 27.25 32.66 -39.67
N SER A 248 26.73 33.42 -40.62
CA SER A 248 27.33 34.01 -41.83
C SER A 248 28.78 34.46 -41.70
#